data_AF-A0A7V2NJ14-F1
#
_entry.id   AF-A0A7V2NJ14-F1
#
_cell.length_a   1.000
_cell.length_b   1.000
_cell.length_c   1.000
_cell.angle_alpha   90.00
_cell.angle_beta   90.00
_cell.angle_gamma   90.00
#
_symmetry.space_group_name_H-M   'P 1'
#
loop_
_entity.id
_entity.type
_entity.pdbx_description
1 polymer ?
#
loop_
_entity_poly.entity_id
_entity_poly.type
_entity_poly.pdbx_seq_one_letter_code
_entity_poly.pdbx_strand_id
1 'polypeptide(L)'
;MKNHILLMILVMTLMAGLMGCSLNTPAPPPYPVQIIQLRDSLAASEEYWPGFEVSTIPLIVYYHDQTWLMSRPAPTDEWKAVEGIGDAYTIDGRYPQLEENSNINLAGSLTTTLLIQDTDSDSLRGHAALAISQAFRGHSHEHYPQWEPYEENLFLYPVTDKALLKWQMLEGKGLKGALKAMADGEKDEVLKWMSYAVAARDSFNTQAPEFAYEYVRQTELQEGLPYYIEVKARNLDPLMMYHNTMWFDPKDTRRRAQVTGAAIAFLLDEYFPEWKATLSRRAADNPDMNDLLRSAVNRSGGLLAQLPADLISEYNQRAGARIRRFKTLRDNMLYEWDKEEGYRIILDATMYPMIAIGFDLYNIRHLEDNKLFHDHWLKLTNNHGVVEIQDQPMMTWPAGDHPLYTGIERLEITGLSYPPELEEKGDSLILRWTGGEMRLINALLEEMDGTISVKLEMPVQ
;
A
#
# COMPACT_ATOMS: atom_id res chain seq x y z
N MET A 1 -26.04 8.41 78.64
CA MET A 1 -24.68 8.39 78.06
C MET A 1 -24.19 7.00 77.61
N LYS A 2 -24.47 5.89 78.33
CA LYS A 2 -23.98 4.56 77.94
C LYS A 2 -24.64 3.95 76.67
N ASN A 3 -25.85 4.37 76.30
CA ASN A 3 -26.55 3.79 75.13
C ASN A 3 -26.21 4.45 73.78
N HIS A 4 -25.55 5.62 73.77
CA HIS A 4 -25.13 6.27 72.51
C HIS A 4 -23.74 5.82 72.05
N ILE A 5 -22.89 5.33 72.96
CA ILE A 5 -21.55 4.82 72.63
C ILE A 5 -21.66 3.45 71.94
N LEU A 6 -22.64 2.60 72.31
CA LEU A 6 -22.82 1.29 71.70
C LEU A 6 -23.33 1.35 70.24
N LEU A 7 -24.19 2.33 69.92
CA LEU A 7 -24.71 2.53 68.56
C LEU A 7 -23.63 3.08 67.62
N MET A 8 -22.72 3.93 68.12
CA MET A 8 -21.62 4.49 67.33
C MET A 8 -20.54 3.44 67.01
N ILE A 9 -20.27 2.51 67.93
CA ILE A 9 -19.34 1.39 67.70
C ILE A 9 -19.93 0.39 66.69
N LEU A 10 -21.25 0.11 66.74
CA LEU A 10 -21.90 -0.77 65.78
C LEU A 10 -21.89 -0.20 64.35
N VAL A 11 -22.10 1.11 64.19
CA VAL A 11 -22.06 1.78 62.88
C VAL A 11 -20.63 1.88 62.32
N MET A 12 -19.61 2.10 63.16
CA MET A 12 -18.22 2.05 62.70
C MET A 12 -17.76 0.64 62.32
N THR A 13 -18.26 -0.40 62.99
CA THR A 13 -17.92 -1.79 62.63
C THR A 13 -18.62 -2.22 61.33
N LEU A 14 -19.83 -1.71 61.06
CA LEU A 14 -20.53 -1.95 59.79
C LEU A 14 -19.90 -1.20 58.61
N MET A 15 -19.32 -0.01 58.83
CA MET A 15 -18.58 0.72 57.79
C MET A 15 -17.19 0.13 57.51
N ALA A 16 -16.51 -0.45 58.52
CA ALA A 16 -15.26 -1.18 58.32
C ALA A 16 -15.46 -2.51 57.57
N GLY A 17 -16.64 -3.14 57.69
CA GLY A 17 -17.00 -4.35 56.94
C GLY A 17 -17.32 -4.12 55.45
N LEU A 18 -17.58 -2.87 55.04
CA LEU A 18 -17.86 -2.50 53.65
C LEU A 18 -16.62 -1.98 52.89
N MET A 19 -15.47 -1.80 53.55
CA MET A 19 -14.21 -1.39 52.92
C MET A 19 -13.34 -2.58 52.46
N GLY A 20 -13.79 -3.83 52.65
CA GLY A 20 -13.04 -5.05 52.31
C GLY A 20 -13.45 -5.76 51.01
N CYS A 21 -14.45 -5.24 50.28
CA CYS A 21 -14.74 -5.74 48.94
C CYS A 21 -13.87 -4.97 47.94
N SER A 22 -12.62 -5.38 47.77
CA SER A 22 -11.91 -5.10 46.53
C SER A 22 -12.76 -5.71 45.41
N LEU A 23 -13.46 -4.86 44.66
CA LEU A 23 -14.05 -5.27 43.40
C LEU A 23 -12.91 -5.87 42.59
N ASN A 24 -12.88 -7.21 42.48
CA ASN A 24 -12.02 -7.89 41.53
C ASN A 24 -12.54 -7.52 40.14
N THR A 25 -12.18 -6.34 39.65
CA THR A 25 -12.28 -6.03 38.25
C THR A 25 -11.43 -7.06 37.51
N PRO A 26 -12.03 -7.91 36.65
CA PRO A 26 -11.26 -8.85 35.87
C PRO A 26 -10.19 -8.10 35.09
N ALA A 27 -9.02 -8.72 34.94
CA ALA A 27 -7.96 -8.17 34.11
C ALA A 27 -8.50 -7.90 32.70
N PRO A 28 -8.08 -6.81 32.03
CA PRO A 28 -8.50 -6.56 30.66
C PRO A 28 -8.08 -7.74 29.76
N PRO A 29 -8.87 -8.07 28.74
CA PRO A 29 -8.51 -9.14 27.82
C PRO A 29 -7.19 -8.83 27.09
N PRO A 30 -6.49 -9.83 26.54
CA PRO A 30 -5.27 -9.62 25.74
C PRO A 30 -5.50 -8.61 24.60
N TYR A 31 -4.45 -7.88 24.21
CA TYR A 31 -4.56 -6.80 23.22
C TYR A 31 -5.17 -7.26 21.86
N PRO A 32 -4.78 -8.42 21.27
CA PRO A 32 -5.46 -8.94 20.08
C PRO A 32 -6.96 -9.17 20.26
N VAL A 33 -7.38 -9.61 21.45
CA VAL A 33 -8.79 -9.81 21.80
C VAL A 33 -9.53 -8.47 21.92
N GLN A 34 -8.87 -7.43 22.43
CA GLN A 34 -9.43 -6.07 22.42
C GLN A 34 -9.63 -5.54 20.99
N ILE A 35 -8.70 -5.84 20.06
CA ILE A 35 -8.80 -5.40 18.66
C ILE A 35 -10.04 -5.99 18.01
N ILE A 36 -10.26 -7.30 18.13
CA ILE A 36 -11.44 -7.94 17.52
C ILE A 36 -12.74 -7.44 18.15
N GLN A 37 -12.79 -7.29 19.48
CA GLN A 37 -13.99 -6.80 20.15
C GLN A 37 -14.35 -5.39 19.68
N LEU A 38 -13.35 -4.53 19.50
CA LEU A 38 -13.57 -3.20 18.97
C LEU A 38 -13.93 -3.22 17.48
N ARG A 39 -13.27 -4.05 16.66
CA ARG A 39 -13.60 -4.27 15.24
C ARG A 39 -15.07 -4.64 15.07
N ASP A 40 -15.53 -5.64 15.81
CA ASP A 40 -16.90 -6.15 15.71
C ASP A 40 -17.92 -5.13 16.23
N SER A 41 -17.58 -4.40 17.30
CA SER A 41 -18.40 -3.30 17.82
C SER A 41 -18.56 -2.16 16.79
N LEU A 42 -17.46 -1.76 16.13
CA LEU A 42 -17.49 -0.75 15.06
C LEU A 42 -18.36 -1.24 13.89
N ALA A 43 -18.14 -2.47 13.41
CA ALA A 43 -18.90 -3.06 12.32
C ALA A 43 -20.39 -3.26 12.62
N ALA A 44 -20.76 -3.48 13.89
CA ALA A 44 -22.16 -3.55 14.29
C ALA A 44 -22.86 -2.19 14.33
N SER A 45 -22.09 -1.10 14.48
CA SER A 45 -22.61 0.26 14.58
C SER A 45 -22.77 0.97 13.23
N GLU A 46 -22.13 0.46 12.18
CA GLU A 46 -22.00 1.15 10.90
C GLU A 46 -21.93 0.17 9.72
N GLU A 47 -22.73 0.44 8.68
CA GLU A 47 -22.61 -0.27 7.41
C GLU A 47 -21.49 0.36 6.56
N TYR A 48 -20.36 -0.33 6.44
CA TYR A 48 -19.23 0.15 5.64
C TYR A 48 -19.46 -0.01 4.13
N TRP A 49 -20.00 -1.16 3.72
CA TRP A 49 -20.26 -1.48 2.31
C TRP A 49 -21.43 -2.48 2.17
N PRO A 50 -22.26 -2.39 1.11
CA PRO A 50 -23.35 -3.35 0.90
C PRO A 50 -22.85 -4.80 0.82
N GLY A 51 -23.37 -5.66 1.71
CA GLY A 51 -23.02 -7.08 1.76
C GLY A 51 -21.65 -7.39 2.38
N PHE A 52 -20.96 -6.41 2.95
CA PHE A 52 -19.68 -6.59 3.64
C PHE A 52 -19.90 -6.82 5.14
N GLU A 53 -19.89 -8.09 5.55
CA GLU A 53 -20.08 -8.51 6.95
C GLU A 53 -18.73 -8.79 7.63
N VAL A 54 -18.13 -7.76 8.24
CA VAL A 54 -16.78 -7.83 8.85
C VAL A 54 -16.61 -9.00 9.83
N SER A 55 -17.62 -9.28 10.65
CA SER A 55 -17.58 -10.33 11.69
C SER A 55 -17.52 -11.74 11.12
N THR A 56 -17.82 -11.93 9.83
CA THR A 56 -17.72 -13.22 9.14
C THR A 56 -16.32 -13.53 8.63
N ILE A 57 -15.42 -12.53 8.61
CA ILE A 57 -14.06 -12.64 8.12
C ILE A 57 -13.11 -12.92 9.31
N PRO A 58 -12.46 -14.09 9.35
CA PRO A 58 -11.49 -14.42 10.40
C PRO A 58 -10.34 -13.43 10.44
N LEU A 59 -9.77 -13.25 11.63
CA LEU A 59 -8.65 -12.35 11.86
C LEU A 59 -7.50 -13.08 12.54
N ILE A 60 -6.31 -12.93 11.96
CA ILE A 60 -5.04 -13.30 12.57
C ILE A 60 -4.31 -12.03 12.98
N VAL A 61 -3.79 -12.02 14.21
CA VAL A 61 -2.96 -10.92 14.72
C VAL A 61 -1.66 -11.50 15.26
N TYR A 62 -0.53 -11.10 14.69
CA TYR A 62 0.77 -11.28 15.31
C TYR A 62 1.05 -10.10 16.25
N TYR A 63 1.30 -10.39 17.52
CA TYR A 63 1.59 -9.40 18.55
C TYR A 63 2.64 -9.95 19.52
N HIS A 64 3.72 -9.18 19.73
CA HIS A 64 4.92 -9.58 20.47
C HIS A 64 5.54 -10.88 19.94
N ASP A 65 5.32 -12.00 20.61
CA ASP A 65 5.91 -13.31 20.37
C ASP A 65 4.84 -14.38 20.09
N GLN A 66 3.60 -13.98 19.83
CA GLN A 66 2.49 -14.91 19.59
C GLN A 66 1.63 -14.48 18.40
N THR A 67 1.08 -15.47 17.70
CA THR A 67 0.05 -15.27 16.69
C THR A 67 -1.30 -15.73 17.23
N TRP A 68 -2.30 -14.86 17.11
CA TRP A 68 -3.67 -15.07 17.57
C TRP A 68 -4.60 -15.24 16.38
N LEU A 69 -5.46 -16.25 16.40
CA LEU A 69 -6.54 -16.47 15.42
C LEU A 69 -7.88 -16.35 16.11
N MET A 70 -8.81 -15.62 15.50
CA MET A 70 -10.14 -15.38 16.06
C MET A 70 -11.24 -15.45 14.98
N SER A 71 -12.50 -15.66 15.42
CA SER A 71 -13.70 -15.78 14.56
C SER A 71 -13.76 -17.03 13.66
N ARG A 72 -13.05 -18.12 14.01
CA ARG A 72 -13.13 -19.39 13.28
C ARG A 72 -12.66 -20.56 14.15
N PRO A 73 -13.13 -21.81 13.90
CA PRO A 73 -12.49 -22.99 14.48
C PRO A 73 -11.00 -23.10 14.10
N ALA A 74 -10.21 -23.72 14.98
CA ALA A 74 -8.80 -24.03 14.69
C ALA A 74 -8.66 -24.80 13.36
N PRO A 75 -7.80 -24.36 12.44
CA PRO A 75 -7.59 -25.03 11.16
C PRO A 75 -6.75 -26.31 11.28
N THR A 76 -5.86 -26.38 12.27
CA THR A 76 -4.88 -27.45 12.49
C THR A 76 -4.62 -27.64 13.99
N ASP A 77 -4.04 -28.77 14.38
CA ASP A 77 -3.75 -29.11 15.80
C ASP A 77 -2.69 -28.20 16.46
N GLU A 78 -1.97 -27.39 15.67
CA GLU A 78 -0.95 -26.47 16.19
C GLU A 78 -1.58 -25.29 16.94
N TRP A 79 -2.82 -24.92 16.61
CA TRP A 79 -3.57 -23.82 17.22
C TRP A 79 -4.15 -24.23 18.57
N LYS A 80 -3.65 -23.63 19.65
CA LYS A 80 -4.08 -23.91 21.01
C LYS A 80 -5.24 -22.99 21.39
N ALA A 81 -6.37 -23.56 21.82
CA ALA A 81 -7.49 -22.76 22.31
C ALA A 81 -7.08 -21.94 23.54
N VAL A 82 -7.53 -20.68 23.62
CA VAL A 82 -7.27 -19.79 24.74
C VAL A 82 -8.34 -19.99 25.81
N GLU A 83 -7.94 -20.41 27.02
CA GLU A 83 -8.88 -20.66 28.11
C GLU A 83 -9.65 -19.38 28.48
N GLY A 84 -10.98 -19.49 28.58
CA GLY A 84 -11.85 -18.39 28.96
C GLY A 84 -12.15 -17.37 27.83
N ILE A 85 -11.59 -17.55 26.64
CA ILE A 85 -11.85 -16.68 25.48
C ILE A 85 -12.39 -17.56 24.34
N GLY A 86 -13.72 -17.54 24.17
CA GLY A 86 -14.40 -18.29 23.11
C GLY A 86 -13.90 -17.89 21.73
N ASP A 87 -13.70 -18.89 20.86
CA ASP A 87 -13.25 -18.73 19.48
C ASP A 87 -11.93 -17.97 19.30
N ALA A 88 -11.02 -18.09 20.28
CA ALA A 88 -9.66 -17.58 20.21
C ALA A 88 -8.63 -18.72 20.31
N TYR A 89 -7.62 -18.66 19.44
CA TYR A 89 -6.55 -19.65 19.36
C TYR A 89 -5.19 -18.95 19.25
N THR A 90 -4.13 -19.59 19.74
CA THR A 90 -2.78 -19.08 19.64
C THR A 90 -1.77 -20.11 19.15
N ILE A 91 -0.71 -19.60 18.54
CA ILE A 91 0.55 -20.31 18.33
C ILE A 91 1.71 -19.47 18.85
N ASP A 92 2.79 -20.15 19.24
CA ASP A 92 4.02 -19.51 19.65
C ASP A 92 4.78 -19.01 18.41
N GLY A 93 5.23 -17.76 18.44
CA GLY A 93 5.90 -17.09 17.33
C GLY A 93 4.96 -16.57 16.24
N ARG A 94 5.56 -16.15 15.13
CA ARG A 94 4.90 -15.60 13.95
C ARG A 94 4.43 -16.74 13.04
N TYR A 95 3.15 -16.75 12.66
CA TYR A 95 2.64 -17.70 11.68
C TYR A 95 3.39 -17.52 10.35
N PRO A 96 3.89 -18.59 9.70
CA PRO A 96 4.80 -18.47 8.56
C PRO A 96 4.29 -17.63 7.39
N GLN A 97 2.98 -17.64 7.12
CA GLN A 97 2.39 -16.88 6.00
C GLN A 97 2.04 -15.43 6.34
N LEU A 98 2.17 -15.02 7.61
CA LEU A 98 1.86 -13.66 8.03
C LEU A 98 3.06 -12.77 7.73
N GLU A 99 3.32 -12.42 6.47
CA GLU A 99 4.48 -11.60 6.07
C GLU A 99 4.22 -10.08 6.20
N GLU A 100 2.96 -9.69 6.10
CA GLU A 100 2.50 -8.30 6.11
C GLU A 100 1.02 -8.19 6.53
N ASN A 101 0.54 -6.97 6.65
CA ASN A 101 -0.88 -6.66 6.82
C ASN A 101 -1.60 -6.90 5.48
N SER A 102 -2.31 -8.01 5.36
CA SER A 102 -2.92 -8.43 4.09
C SER A 102 -4.05 -9.43 4.36
N ASN A 103 -4.31 -10.33 3.40
CA ASN A 103 -5.20 -11.45 3.53
C ASN A 103 -4.52 -12.73 3.05
N ILE A 104 -4.77 -13.84 3.75
CA ILE A 104 -4.28 -15.16 3.37
C ILE A 104 -5.45 -16.14 3.22
N ASN A 105 -5.25 -17.20 2.43
CA ASN A 105 -6.15 -18.34 2.43
C ASN A 105 -5.70 -19.32 3.51
N LEU A 106 -6.35 -19.27 4.67
CA LEU A 106 -6.10 -20.20 5.77
C LEU A 106 -7.14 -21.32 5.71
N ALA A 107 -6.71 -22.55 5.40
CA ALA A 107 -7.58 -23.72 5.33
C ALA A 107 -8.89 -23.48 4.54
N GLY A 108 -8.77 -22.89 3.34
CA GLY A 108 -9.89 -22.68 2.43
C GLY A 108 -10.80 -21.50 2.75
N SER A 109 -10.47 -20.63 3.72
CA SER A 109 -11.15 -19.33 3.84
C SER A 109 -10.18 -18.17 3.87
N LEU A 110 -10.60 -17.10 3.20
CA LEU A 110 -10.03 -15.78 3.33
C LEU A 110 -9.95 -15.40 4.80
N THR A 111 -8.78 -14.98 5.23
CA THR A 111 -8.48 -14.60 6.61
C THR A 111 -7.60 -13.35 6.58
N THR A 112 -8.05 -12.32 7.28
CA THR A 112 -7.31 -11.06 7.41
C THR A 112 -6.12 -11.23 8.33
N THR A 113 -4.98 -10.66 7.98
CA THR A 113 -3.76 -10.69 8.80
C THR A 113 -3.37 -9.30 9.26
N LEU A 114 -2.99 -9.20 10.53
CA LEU A 114 -2.35 -8.01 11.11
C LEU A 114 -1.03 -8.38 11.77
N LEU A 115 0.00 -7.60 11.48
CA LEU A 115 1.32 -7.62 12.08
C LEU A 115 1.48 -6.34 12.90
N ILE A 116 1.40 -6.49 14.23
CA ILE A 116 1.53 -5.38 15.17
C ILE A 116 2.91 -5.45 15.80
N GLN A 117 3.71 -4.42 15.57
CA GLN A 117 5.06 -4.29 16.12
C GLN A 117 5.04 -3.43 17.38
N ASP A 118 6.01 -3.64 18.27
CA ASP A 118 6.12 -2.85 19.52
C ASP A 118 6.39 -1.35 19.25
N THR A 119 6.93 -1.04 18.08
CA THR A 119 7.15 0.34 17.60
C THR A 119 5.91 0.97 17.02
N ASP A 120 4.83 0.21 16.84
CA ASP A 120 3.57 0.75 16.36
C ASP A 120 2.96 1.64 17.45
N SER A 121 2.81 2.92 17.12
CA SER A 121 2.22 3.90 18.04
C SER A 121 0.72 4.08 17.80
N ASP A 122 0.12 3.25 16.94
CA ASP A 122 -1.30 3.35 16.64
C ASP A 122 -2.17 2.95 17.84
N SER A 123 -3.33 3.60 17.89
CA SER A 123 -4.32 3.33 18.93
C SER A 123 -4.99 1.97 18.72
N LEU A 124 -5.61 1.42 19.77
CA LEU A 124 -6.47 0.23 19.65
C LEU A 124 -7.53 0.40 18.55
N ARG A 125 -8.10 1.61 18.43
CA ARG A 125 -9.06 1.93 17.38
C ARG A 125 -8.42 1.94 15.98
N GLY A 126 -7.17 2.38 15.88
CA GLY A 126 -6.40 2.34 14.64
C GLY A 126 -6.18 0.92 14.14
N HIS A 127 -5.72 0.02 15.02
CA HIS A 127 -5.59 -1.40 14.67
C HIS A 127 -6.93 -2.07 14.34
N ALA A 128 -8.01 -1.74 15.06
CA ALA A 128 -9.35 -2.24 14.74
C ALA A 128 -9.83 -1.74 13.37
N ALA A 129 -9.61 -0.46 13.04
CA ALA A 129 -9.94 0.10 11.75
C ALA A 129 -9.11 -0.49 10.61
N LEU A 130 -7.82 -0.73 10.85
CA LEU A 130 -6.94 -1.44 9.92
C LEU A 130 -7.43 -2.88 9.69
N ALA A 131 -7.91 -3.58 10.73
CA ALA A 131 -8.53 -4.89 10.56
C ALA A 131 -9.75 -4.84 9.63
N ILE A 132 -10.60 -3.82 9.77
CA ILE A 132 -11.78 -3.62 8.91
C ILE A 132 -11.35 -3.32 7.47
N SER A 133 -10.35 -2.45 7.27
CA SER A 133 -9.88 -2.09 5.92
C SER A 133 -9.22 -3.28 5.21
N GLN A 134 -8.43 -4.08 5.91
CA GLN A 134 -7.84 -5.30 5.36
C GLN A 134 -8.90 -6.37 5.05
N ALA A 135 -9.89 -6.55 5.93
CA ALA A 135 -11.04 -7.42 5.66
C ALA A 135 -11.82 -6.96 4.42
N PHE A 136 -11.97 -5.65 4.23
CA PHE A 136 -12.62 -5.10 3.03
C PHE A 136 -11.81 -5.39 1.76
N ARG A 137 -10.47 -5.31 1.80
CA ARG A 137 -9.62 -5.67 0.65
C ARG A 137 -9.87 -7.12 0.22
N GLY A 138 -9.91 -8.04 1.19
CA GLY A 138 -10.20 -9.44 0.94
C GLY A 138 -11.61 -9.63 0.36
N HIS A 139 -12.63 -9.01 0.96
CA HIS A 139 -13.99 -9.00 0.44
C HIS A 139 -14.07 -8.47 -1.00
N SER A 140 -13.40 -7.35 -1.29
CA SER A 140 -13.39 -6.75 -2.62
C SER A 140 -12.69 -7.61 -3.65
N HIS A 141 -11.63 -8.32 -3.27
CA HIS A 141 -10.95 -9.24 -4.18
C HIS A 141 -11.86 -10.43 -4.56
N GLU A 142 -12.62 -10.98 -3.60
CA GLU A 142 -13.56 -12.08 -3.87
C GLU A 142 -14.79 -11.66 -4.68
N HIS A 143 -15.35 -10.47 -4.41
CA HIS A 143 -16.62 -10.03 -4.98
C HIS A 143 -16.47 -9.13 -6.22
N TYR A 144 -15.33 -8.46 -6.35
CA TYR A 144 -15.06 -7.47 -7.40
C TYR A 144 -13.65 -7.66 -7.99
N PRO A 145 -13.29 -8.84 -8.52
CA PRO A 145 -11.93 -9.15 -8.98
C PRO A 145 -11.40 -8.19 -10.05
N GLN A 146 -12.28 -7.57 -10.84
CA GLN A 146 -11.91 -6.58 -11.85
C GLN A 146 -11.47 -5.21 -11.31
N TRP A 147 -11.56 -4.97 -9.99
CA TRP A 147 -11.05 -3.75 -9.36
C TRP A 147 -9.53 -3.75 -9.19
N GLU A 148 -8.86 -4.85 -9.53
CA GLU A 148 -7.42 -5.02 -9.40
C GLU A 148 -6.67 -4.23 -10.49
N PRO A 149 -5.73 -3.34 -10.12
CA PRO A 149 -4.83 -2.69 -11.05
C PRO A 149 -3.80 -3.68 -11.56
N TYR A 150 -3.42 -3.49 -12.82
CA TYR A 150 -2.19 -4.07 -13.35
C TYR A 150 -1.00 -3.33 -12.73
N GLU A 151 -0.45 -3.87 -11.63
CA GLU A 151 0.64 -3.26 -10.86
C GLU A 151 1.85 -2.92 -11.72
N GLU A 152 2.09 -3.70 -12.77
CA GLU A 152 3.16 -3.48 -13.74
C GLU A 152 3.04 -2.14 -14.49
N ASN A 153 1.82 -1.62 -14.67
CA ASN A 153 1.60 -0.32 -15.31
C ASN A 153 2.15 0.83 -14.47
N LEU A 154 2.38 0.60 -13.17
CA LEU A 154 3.10 1.56 -12.34
C LEU A 154 4.47 1.85 -12.95
N PHE A 155 5.16 0.85 -13.53
CA PHE A 155 6.50 0.99 -14.09
C PHE A 155 6.56 1.76 -15.42
N LEU A 156 5.43 1.86 -16.12
CA LEU A 156 5.28 2.66 -17.33
C LEU A 156 4.74 4.07 -17.04
N TYR A 157 4.40 4.37 -15.78
CA TYR A 157 3.74 5.61 -15.42
C TYR A 157 4.62 6.83 -15.76
N PRO A 158 4.07 7.86 -16.45
CA PRO A 158 4.84 9.02 -16.91
C PRO A 158 5.16 10.01 -15.77
N VAL A 159 5.94 9.58 -14.77
CA VAL A 159 6.25 10.33 -13.54
C VAL A 159 7.03 11.63 -13.78
N THR A 160 7.61 11.82 -14.98
CA THR A 160 8.31 13.07 -15.34
C THR A 160 7.49 14.01 -16.21
N ASP A 161 6.27 13.63 -16.59
CA ASP A 161 5.39 14.48 -17.41
C ASP A 161 4.79 15.61 -16.58
N LYS A 162 5.28 16.82 -16.85
CA LYS A 162 4.82 18.05 -16.19
C LYS A 162 3.33 18.33 -16.42
N ALA A 163 2.82 18.10 -17.62
CA ALA A 163 1.44 18.41 -17.97
C ALA A 163 0.49 17.49 -17.21
N LEU A 164 0.81 16.20 -17.11
CA LEU A 164 0.04 15.23 -16.34
C LEU A 164 0.11 15.54 -14.84
N LEU A 165 1.31 15.78 -14.28
CA LEU A 165 1.46 16.13 -12.87
C LEU A 165 0.64 17.37 -12.47
N LYS A 166 0.59 18.39 -13.33
CA LYS A 166 -0.23 19.59 -13.11
C LYS A 166 -1.70 19.22 -12.90
N TRP A 167 -2.27 18.37 -13.75
CA TRP A 167 -3.69 17.99 -13.64
C TRP A 167 -3.97 17.18 -12.38
N GLN A 168 -3.09 16.24 -12.05
CA GLN A 168 -3.19 15.48 -10.79
C GLN A 168 -3.14 16.39 -9.55
N MET A 169 -2.28 17.42 -9.57
CA MET A 169 -2.20 18.39 -8.48
C MET A 169 -3.45 19.28 -8.40
N LEU A 170 -4.02 19.69 -9.53
CA LEU A 170 -5.27 20.46 -9.58
C LEU A 170 -6.45 19.65 -9.09
N GLU A 171 -6.51 18.37 -9.44
CA GLU A 171 -7.50 17.44 -8.92
C GLU A 171 -7.40 17.32 -7.39
N GLY A 172 -6.21 17.04 -6.86
CA GLY A 172 -6.01 16.94 -5.42
C GLY A 172 -6.38 18.24 -4.69
N LYS A 173 -6.13 19.40 -5.33
CA LYS A 173 -6.58 20.70 -4.83
C LYS A 173 -8.10 20.82 -4.84
N GLY A 174 -8.76 20.34 -5.90
CA GLY A 174 -10.21 20.26 -6.03
C GLY A 174 -10.84 19.43 -4.93
N LEU A 175 -10.43 18.16 -4.80
CA LEU A 175 -10.96 17.24 -3.80
C LEU A 175 -10.74 17.75 -2.37
N LYS A 176 -9.55 18.25 -2.05
CA LYS A 176 -9.27 18.85 -0.73
C LYS A 176 -10.13 20.08 -0.46
N GLY A 177 -10.33 20.93 -1.48
CA GLY A 177 -11.20 22.11 -1.38
C GLY A 177 -12.65 21.72 -1.11
N ALA A 178 -13.14 20.68 -1.79
CA ALA A 178 -14.49 20.15 -1.61
C ALA A 178 -14.69 19.58 -0.21
N LEU A 179 -13.77 18.74 0.28
CA LEU A 179 -13.84 18.22 1.65
C LEU A 179 -13.79 19.33 2.70
N LYS A 180 -12.97 20.37 2.48
CA LYS A 180 -12.93 21.52 3.39
C LYS A 180 -14.25 22.28 3.41
N ALA A 181 -14.78 22.64 2.24
CA ALA A 181 -16.06 23.32 2.14
C ALA A 181 -17.20 22.47 2.73
N MET A 182 -17.12 21.14 2.64
CA MET A 182 -18.08 20.21 3.23
C MET A 182 -18.02 20.27 4.76
N ALA A 183 -16.83 20.25 5.34
CA ALA A 183 -16.64 20.43 6.78
C ALA A 183 -17.12 21.81 7.28
N ASP A 184 -16.99 22.84 6.44
CA ASP A 184 -17.45 24.21 6.75
C ASP A 184 -18.97 24.41 6.46
N GLY A 185 -19.66 23.42 5.88
CA GLY A 185 -21.10 23.49 5.54
C GLY A 185 -21.43 24.36 4.30
N GLU A 186 -20.44 24.67 3.47
CA GLU A 186 -20.54 25.58 2.32
C GLU A 186 -20.92 24.85 1.02
N LYS A 187 -22.17 24.43 0.90
CA LYS A 187 -22.65 23.56 -0.20
C LYS A 187 -22.26 24.03 -1.60
N ASP A 188 -22.40 25.32 -1.91
CA ASP A 188 -22.08 25.85 -3.23
C ASP A 188 -20.57 25.79 -3.54
N GLU A 189 -19.72 26.04 -2.54
CA GLU A 189 -18.28 25.90 -2.68
C GLU A 189 -17.88 24.42 -2.81
N VAL A 190 -18.57 23.48 -2.14
CA VAL A 190 -18.34 22.04 -2.34
C VAL A 190 -18.56 21.66 -3.80
N LEU A 191 -19.70 22.02 -4.39
CA LEU A 191 -20.03 21.67 -5.78
C LEU A 191 -19.06 22.30 -6.78
N LYS A 192 -18.62 23.53 -6.53
CA LYS A 192 -17.59 24.21 -7.33
C LYS A 192 -16.24 23.48 -7.27
N TRP A 193 -15.78 23.10 -6.07
CA TRP A 193 -14.53 22.38 -5.91
C TRP A 193 -14.59 20.95 -6.47
N MET A 194 -15.71 20.25 -6.31
CA MET A 194 -15.96 18.97 -6.98
C MET A 194 -15.88 19.12 -8.50
N SER A 195 -16.49 20.18 -9.05
CA SER A 195 -16.41 20.46 -10.49
C SER A 195 -14.99 20.71 -10.97
N TYR A 196 -14.16 21.40 -10.19
CA TYR A 196 -12.74 21.57 -10.49
C TYR A 196 -11.97 20.25 -10.47
N ALA A 197 -12.27 19.36 -9.53
CA ALA A 197 -11.66 18.03 -9.49
C ALA A 197 -12.03 17.21 -10.74
N VAL A 198 -13.31 17.19 -11.11
CA VAL A 198 -13.80 16.52 -12.32
C VAL A 198 -13.14 17.09 -13.58
N ALA A 199 -13.09 18.42 -13.73
CA ALA A 199 -12.46 19.06 -14.90
C ALA A 199 -10.95 18.78 -15.00
N ALA A 200 -10.26 18.72 -13.86
CA ALA A 200 -8.85 18.35 -13.81
C ALA A 200 -8.64 16.89 -14.21
N ARG A 201 -9.47 15.97 -13.70
CA ARG A 201 -9.42 14.54 -14.06
C ARG A 201 -9.72 14.31 -15.53
N ASP A 202 -10.70 15.01 -16.11
CA ASP A 202 -11.02 14.93 -17.55
C ASP A 202 -9.85 15.37 -18.41
N SER A 203 -9.18 16.44 -17.99
CA SER A 203 -7.98 16.96 -18.66
C SER A 203 -6.81 15.98 -18.58
N PHE A 204 -6.65 15.30 -17.43
CA PHE A 204 -5.68 14.22 -17.26
C PHE A 204 -6.01 13.03 -18.18
N ASN A 205 -7.23 12.50 -18.13
CA ASN A 205 -7.66 11.34 -18.92
C ASN A 205 -7.50 11.58 -20.44
N THR A 206 -7.69 12.83 -20.90
CA THR A 206 -7.53 13.20 -22.32
C THR A 206 -6.05 13.18 -22.77
N GLN A 207 -5.10 13.43 -21.86
CA GLN A 207 -3.67 13.58 -22.17
C GLN A 207 -2.83 12.37 -21.77
N ALA A 208 -3.28 11.61 -20.76
CA ALA A 208 -2.57 10.46 -20.26
C ALA A 208 -2.66 9.29 -21.25
N PRO A 209 -1.61 8.46 -21.36
CA PRO A 209 -1.72 7.15 -21.96
C PRO A 209 -2.83 6.32 -21.28
N GLU A 210 -3.46 5.44 -22.03
CA GLU A 210 -4.62 4.66 -21.54
C GLU A 210 -4.30 3.87 -20.26
N PHE A 211 -3.19 3.13 -20.26
CA PHE A 211 -2.74 2.36 -19.11
C PHE A 211 -2.55 3.22 -17.84
N ALA A 212 -2.19 4.50 -17.98
CA ALA A 212 -1.89 5.37 -16.86
C ALA A 212 -3.18 5.86 -16.18
N TYR A 213 -4.24 6.14 -16.93
CA TYR A 213 -5.52 6.48 -16.31
C TYR A 213 -6.22 5.24 -15.75
N GLU A 214 -6.14 4.10 -16.45
CA GLU A 214 -6.69 2.82 -16.00
C GLU A 214 -6.08 2.38 -14.67
N TYR A 215 -4.74 2.44 -14.57
CA TYR A 215 -4.03 2.13 -13.33
C TYR A 215 -4.54 2.97 -12.16
N VAL A 216 -4.73 4.29 -12.34
CA VAL A 216 -5.22 5.15 -11.25
C VAL A 216 -6.65 4.78 -10.86
N ARG A 217 -7.54 4.56 -11.84
CA ARG A 217 -8.94 4.18 -11.56
C ARG A 217 -9.02 2.89 -10.76
N GLN A 218 -8.31 1.86 -11.19
CA GLN A 218 -8.31 0.56 -10.51
C GLN A 218 -7.66 0.67 -9.11
N THR A 219 -6.56 1.41 -8.99
CA THR A 219 -5.95 1.67 -7.68
C THR A 219 -6.90 2.43 -6.74
N GLU A 220 -7.70 3.38 -7.23
CA GLU A 220 -8.71 4.06 -6.39
C GLU A 220 -9.75 3.09 -5.83
N LEU A 221 -10.14 2.06 -6.60
CA LEU A 221 -11.06 1.03 -6.17
C LEU A 221 -10.40 0.05 -5.19
N GLN A 222 -9.23 -0.51 -5.55
CA GLN A 222 -8.55 -1.53 -4.75
C GLN A 222 -7.92 -0.97 -3.47
N GLU A 223 -7.40 0.25 -3.52
CA GLU A 223 -6.61 0.85 -2.45
C GLU A 223 -7.32 2.05 -1.79
N GLY A 224 -8.02 2.87 -2.58
CA GLY A 224 -8.72 4.04 -2.08
C GLY A 224 -9.99 3.73 -1.28
N LEU A 225 -10.79 2.75 -1.70
CA LEU A 225 -12.00 2.36 -0.95
C LEU A 225 -11.69 1.74 0.43
N PRO A 226 -10.73 0.80 0.57
CA PRO A 226 -10.29 0.36 1.89
C PRO A 226 -9.76 1.50 2.75
N TYR A 227 -8.99 2.43 2.17
CA TYR A 227 -8.46 3.57 2.91
C TYR A 227 -9.59 4.51 3.40
N TYR A 228 -10.63 4.72 2.59
CA TYR A 228 -11.85 5.42 3.03
C TYR A 228 -12.53 4.71 4.21
N ILE A 229 -12.70 3.39 4.14
CA ILE A 229 -13.29 2.60 5.22
C ILE A 229 -12.45 2.71 6.50
N GLU A 230 -11.11 2.68 6.38
CA GLU A 230 -10.23 2.85 7.52
C GLU A 230 -10.40 4.22 8.19
N VAL A 231 -10.35 5.30 7.40
CA VAL A 231 -10.53 6.67 7.91
C VAL A 231 -11.90 6.83 8.57
N LYS A 232 -12.95 6.23 7.99
CA LYS A 232 -14.31 6.20 8.54
C LYS A 232 -14.37 5.45 9.87
N ALA A 233 -13.83 4.23 9.93
CA ALA A 233 -13.81 3.41 11.14
C ALA A 233 -12.98 4.05 12.29
N ARG A 234 -11.90 4.75 11.95
CA ARG A 234 -11.13 5.59 12.90
C ARG A 234 -11.90 6.84 13.35
N ASN A 235 -12.94 7.25 12.62
CA ASN A 235 -13.66 8.52 12.77
C ASN A 235 -12.69 9.71 12.78
N LEU A 236 -11.81 9.72 11.78
CA LEU A 236 -10.93 10.85 11.52
C LEU A 236 -11.61 11.85 10.60
N ASP A 237 -11.21 13.13 10.74
CA ASP A 237 -11.53 14.15 9.73
C ASP A 237 -10.95 13.73 8.38
N PRO A 238 -11.76 13.61 7.29
CA PRO A 238 -11.27 13.28 5.95
C PRO A 238 -10.12 14.16 5.47
N LEU A 239 -10.02 15.41 5.92
CA LEU A 239 -8.90 16.30 5.60
C LEU A 239 -7.54 15.80 6.13
N MET A 240 -7.53 14.94 7.15
CA MET A 240 -6.31 14.32 7.67
C MET A 240 -5.61 13.45 6.62
N MET A 241 -6.33 12.90 5.64
CA MET A 241 -5.71 12.17 4.53
C MET A 241 -4.78 13.05 3.69
N TYR A 242 -4.99 14.37 3.72
CA TYR A 242 -4.15 15.39 3.08
C TYR A 242 -3.07 15.96 4.00
N HIS A 243 -2.97 15.50 5.25
CA HIS A 243 -1.94 15.91 6.20
C HIS A 243 -0.61 15.25 5.79
N ASN A 244 0.46 16.03 5.65
CA ASN A 244 1.78 15.60 5.12
C ASN A 244 1.80 15.08 3.66
N THR A 245 0.65 14.88 3.02
CA THR A 245 0.49 14.37 1.64
C THR A 245 0.03 15.44 0.67
N MET A 246 -0.06 16.71 1.12
CA MET A 246 -0.58 17.81 0.30
C MET A 246 0.13 17.89 -1.05
N TRP A 247 1.33 17.30 -1.16
CA TRP A 247 2.16 17.27 -2.34
C TRP A 247 2.86 15.91 -2.50
N PHE A 248 2.15 14.94 -3.09
CA PHE A 248 2.76 13.68 -3.54
C PHE A 248 3.97 13.95 -4.42
N ASP A 249 5.06 13.20 -4.19
CA ASP A 249 6.17 13.16 -5.13
C ASP A 249 5.66 12.61 -6.48
N PRO A 250 6.23 13.01 -7.63
CA PRO A 250 5.75 12.51 -8.92
C PRO A 250 5.71 10.98 -9.04
N LYS A 251 6.51 10.25 -8.24
CA LYS A 251 6.49 8.78 -8.19
C LYS A 251 5.39 8.18 -7.29
N ASP A 252 4.78 8.95 -6.40
CA ASP A 252 3.85 8.46 -5.37
C ASP A 252 2.42 8.21 -5.93
N THR A 253 2.31 7.68 -7.16
CA THR A 253 1.03 7.50 -7.87
C THR A 253 0.06 6.62 -7.09
N ARG A 254 0.54 5.50 -6.52
CA ARG A 254 -0.30 4.58 -5.72
C ARG A 254 -0.90 5.28 -4.50
N ARG A 255 -0.04 5.96 -3.72
CA ARG A 255 -0.46 6.69 -2.52
C ARG A 255 -1.41 7.85 -2.85
N ARG A 256 -1.20 8.51 -3.99
CA ARG A 256 -2.12 9.53 -4.49
C ARG A 256 -3.49 8.93 -4.77
N ALA A 257 -3.57 7.80 -5.47
CA ALA A 257 -4.81 7.10 -5.80
C ALA A 257 -5.55 6.61 -4.54
N GLN A 258 -4.84 6.17 -3.50
CA GLN A 258 -5.44 5.90 -2.18
C GLN A 258 -6.19 7.11 -1.65
N VAL A 259 -5.53 8.28 -1.63
CA VAL A 259 -6.11 9.51 -1.09
C VAL A 259 -7.22 10.07 -1.97
N THR A 260 -7.07 10.06 -3.30
CA THR A 260 -8.12 10.56 -4.20
C THR A 260 -9.35 9.66 -4.20
N GLY A 261 -9.18 8.33 -4.27
CA GLY A 261 -10.29 7.38 -4.16
C GLY A 261 -11.06 7.55 -2.85
N ALA A 262 -10.33 7.67 -1.73
CA ALA A 262 -10.97 7.89 -0.43
C ALA A 262 -11.68 9.25 -0.33
N ALA A 263 -11.06 10.32 -0.83
CA ALA A 263 -11.67 11.66 -0.84
C ALA A 263 -12.95 11.69 -1.69
N ILE A 264 -12.95 11.02 -2.85
CA ILE A 264 -14.15 10.89 -3.68
C ILE A 264 -15.24 10.12 -2.93
N ALA A 265 -14.92 9.00 -2.27
CA ALA A 265 -15.89 8.23 -1.50
C ALA A 265 -16.57 9.05 -0.39
N PHE A 266 -15.83 9.87 0.38
CA PHE A 266 -16.42 10.77 1.37
C PHE A 266 -17.37 11.81 0.77
N LEU A 267 -17.02 12.38 -0.39
CA LEU A 267 -17.90 13.32 -1.10
C LEU A 267 -19.15 12.62 -1.65
N LEU A 268 -19.01 11.38 -2.11
CA LEU A 268 -20.13 10.59 -2.61
C LEU A 268 -21.11 10.15 -1.52
N ASP A 269 -20.63 9.86 -0.30
CA ASP A 269 -21.50 9.56 0.84
C ASP A 269 -22.51 10.70 1.10
N GLU A 270 -22.08 11.96 0.97
CA GLU A 270 -22.92 13.14 1.20
C GLU A 270 -23.78 13.51 -0.02
N TYR A 271 -23.20 13.48 -1.23
CA TYR A 271 -23.84 14.04 -2.44
C TYR A 271 -24.43 13.01 -3.40
N PHE A 272 -24.22 11.71 -3.15
CA PHE A 272 -24.80 10.63 -3.95
C PHE A 272 -24.99 9.35 -3.11
N PRO A 273 -25.90 9.33 -2.11
CA PRO A 273 -25.97 8.26 -1.11
C PRO A 273 -26.08 6.82 -1.65
N GLU A 274 -26.64 6.63 -2.85
CA GLU A 274 -26.74 5.33 -3.52
C GLU A 274 -25.48 4.91 -4.32
N TRP A 275 -24.36 5.64 -4.18
CA TRP A 275 -23.15 5.43 -4.98
C TRP A 275 -22.54 4.04 -4.79
N LYS A 276 -22.50 3.50 -3.57
CA LYS A 276 -21.92 2.17 -3.28
C LYS A 276 -22.69 1.08 -4.02
N ALA A 277 -24.02 1.08 -3.88
CA ALA A 277 -24.88 0.14 -4.59
C ALA A 277 -24.80 0.31 -6.11
N THR A 278 -24.60 1.54 -6.60
CA THR A 278 -24.40 1.82 -8.02
C THR A 278 -23.06 1.29 -8.52
N LEU A 279 -21.99 1.47 -7.75
CA LEU A 279 -20.65 0.96 -8.06
C LEU A 279 -20.64 -0.57 -8.08
N SER A 280 -21.23 -1.21 -7.06
CA SER A 280 -21.35 -2.68 -6.98
C SER A 280 -22.14 -3.26 -8.15
N ARG A 281 -23.24 -2.63 -8.59
CA ARG A 281 -24.01 -3.12 -9.76
C ARG A 281 -23.24 -2.99 -11.08
N ARG A 282 -22.37 -1.99 -11.18
CA ARG A 282 -21.56 -1.72 -12.38
C ARG A 282 -20.18 -2.36 -12.31
N ALA A 283 -19.92 -3.22 -11.34
CA ALA A 283 -18.58 -3.70 -11.06
C ALA A 283 -17.94 -4.38 -12.29
N ALA A 284 -18.72 -5.16 -13.05
CA ALA A 284 -18.28 -5.81 -14.29
C ALA A 284 -17.96 -4.85 -15.46
N ASP A 285 -18.43 -3.59 -15.40
CA ASP A 285 -18.25 -2.58 -16.45
C ASP A 285 -17.00 -1.71 -16.23
N ASN A 286 -16.10 -2.11 -15.31
CA ASN A 286 -14.92 -1.35 -14.88
C ASN A 286 -15.28 0.10 -14.48
N PRO A 287 -16.04 0.28 -13.38
CA PRO A 287 -16.66 1.54 -13.07
C PRO A 287 -15.65 2.63 -12.67
N ASP A 288 -15.90 3.87 -13.06
CA ASP A 288 -15.06 5.03 -12.72
C ASP A 288 -15.70 5.85 -11.58
N MET A 289 -14.93 6.06 -10.50
CA MET A 289 -15.34 6.93 -9.38
C MET A 289 -15.53 8.40 -9.82
N ASN A 290 -14.80 8.87 -10.84
CA ASN A 290 -14.96 10.20 -11.40
C ASN A 290 -16.33 10.38 -12.10
N ASP A 291 -16.86 9.33 -12.74
CA ASP A 291 -18.22 9.35 -13.31
C ASP A 291 -19.30 9.47 -12.22
N LEU A 292 -19.10 8.79 -11.09
CA LEU A 292 -19.97 8.92 -9.93
C LEU A 292 -19.89 10.34 -9.35
N LEU A 293 -18.68 10.90 -9.24
CA LEU A 293 -18.47 12.27 -8.75
C LEU A 293 -19.15 13.30 -9.66
N ARG A 294 -18.99 13.16 -10.98
CA ARG A 294 -19.69 13.99 -11.98
C ARG A 294 -21.21 13.88 -11.82
N SER A 295 -21.71 12.66 -11.63
CA SER A 295 -23.14 12.42 -11.39
C SER A 295 -23.63 13.13 -10.14
N ALA A 296 -22.84 13.12 -9.06
CA ALA A 296 -23.14 13.82 -7.81
C ALA A 296 -23.23 15.35 -8.01
N VAL A 297 -22.30 15.94 -8.77
CA VAL A 297 -22.33 17.38 -9.12
C VAL A 297 -23.59 17.72 -9.89
N ASN A 298 -23.88 16.99 -10.96
CA ASN A 298 -25.02 17.24 -11.84
C ASN A 298 -26.36 17.11 -11.09
N ARG A 299 -26.51 16.07 -10.26
CA ARG A 299 -27.73 15.84 -9.46
C ARG A 299 -27.97 16.92 -8.42
N SER A 300 -26.90 17.51 -7.90
CA SER A 300 -26.97 18.56 -6.88
C SER A 300 -27.23 19.95 -7.46
N GLY A 301 -27.54 20.05 -8.77
CA GLY A 301 -27.77 21.32 -9.46
C GLY A 301 -26.49 22.11 -9.76
N GLY A 302 -25.31 21.51 -9.54
CA GLY A 302 -24.04 22.10 -9.94
C GLY A 302 -23.86 22.06 -11.45
N LEU A 303 -23.27 23.11 -12.00
CA LEU A 303 -22.72 23.09 -13.36
C LEU A 303 -21.24 22.76 -13.28
N LEU A 304 -20.74 21.95 -14.20
CA LEU A 304 -19.31 21.69 -14.33
C LEU A 304 -18.57 23.01 -14.60
N ALA A 305 -18.00 23.57 -13.54
CA ALA A 305 -17.23 24.80 -13.60
C ALA A 305 -15.92 24.58 -14.37
N GLN A 306 -15.56 25.55 -15.20
CA GLN A 306 -14.24 25.58 -15.81
C GLN A 306 -13.19 25.96 -14.75
N LEU A 307 -12.04 25.30 -14.82
CA LEU A 307 -10.90 25.67 -13.99
C LEU A 307 -10.43 27.10 -14.34
N PRO A 308 -10.25 27.98 -13.34
CA PRO A 308 -9.74 29.32 -13.56
C PRO A 308 -8.34 29.32 -14.21
N ALA A 309 -8.11 30.22 -15.17
CA ALA A 309 -6.86 30.27 -15.92
C ALA A 309 -5.63 30.61 -15.05
N ASP A 310 -5.82 31.46 -14.05
CA ASP A 310 -4.82 31.79 -13.03
C ASP A 310 -4.45 30.56 -12.20
N LEU A 311 -5.43 29.76 -11.78
CA LEU A 311 -5.21 28.50 -11.05
C LEU A 311 -4.45 27.48 -11.92
N ILE A 312 -4.81 27.35 -13.20
CA ILE A 312 -4.07 26.48 -14.14
C ILE A 312 -2.61 26.95 -14.29
N SER A 313 -2.40 28.25 -14.45
CA SER A 313 -1.06 28.84 -14.59
C SER A 313 -0.20 28.61 -13.34
N GLU A 314 -0.78 28.81 -12.15
CA GLU A 314 -0.12 28.56 -10.87
C GLU A 314 0.34 27.10 -10.76
N TYR A 315 -0.55 26.14 -11.01
CA TYR A 315 -0.23 24.73 -10.88
C TYR A 315 0.71 24.23 -11.97
N ASN A 316 0.70 24.83 -13.15
CA ASN A 316 1.70 24.58 -14.19
C ASN A 316 3.11 24.99 -13.73
N GLN A 317 3.25 26.12 -13.03
CA GLN A 317 4.53 26.55 -12.47
C GLN A 317 4.98 25.61 -11.35
N ARG A 318 4.08 25.24 -10.43
CA ARG A 318 4.35 24.32 -9.33
C ARG A 318 4.77 22.93 -9.82
N ALA A 319 4.05 22.35 -10.79
CA ALA A 319 4.41 21.08 -11.41
C ALA A 319 5.81 21.15 -12.05
N GLY A 320 6.12 22.24 -12.77
CA GLY A 320 7.45 22.44 -13.34
C GLY A 320 8.56 22.50 -12.29
N ALA A 321 8.33 23.16 -11.16
CA ALA A 321 9.29 23.20 -10.06
C ALA A 321 9.52 21.81 -9.43
N ARG A 322 8.46 21.00 -9.32
CA ARG A 322 8.56 19.63 -8.80
C ARG A 322 9.31 18.70 -9.72
N ILE A 323 8.97 18.68 -11.00
CA ILE A 323 9.70 17.85 -11.96
C ILE A 323 11.19 18.19 -11.97
N ARG A 324 11.56 19.48 -11.88
CA ARG A 324 12.97 19.86 -11.74
C ARG A 324 13.59 19.30 -10.47
N ARG A 325 12.95 19.46 -9.30
CA ARG A 325 13.45 18.91 -8.03
C ARG A 325 13.60 17.39 -8.09
N PHE A 326 12.60 16.70 -8.63
CA PHE A 326 12.59 15.25 -8.79
C PHE A 326 13.76 14.78 -9.67
N LYS A 327 13.95 15.43 -10.83
CA LYS A 327 15.10 15.14 -11.71
C LYS A 327 16.43 15.41 -11.02
N THR A 328 16.60 16.53 -10.31
CA THR A 328 17.83 16.82 -9.56
C THR A 328 18.12 15.76 -8.50
N LEU A 329 17.12 15.32 -7.73
CA LEU A 329 17.31 14.26 -6.73
C LEU A 329 17.71 12.93 -7.36
N ARG A 330 17.07 12.56 -8.48
CA ARG A 330 17.41 11.38 -9.27
C ARG A 330 18.83 11.46 -9.84
N ASP A 331 19.19 12.58 -10.45
CA ASP A 331 20.49 12.76 -11.09
C ASP A 331 21.62 12.74 -10.05
N ASN A 332 21.41 13.34 -8.87
CA ASN A 332 22.34 13.24 -7.75
C ASN A 332 22.47 11.80 -7.26
N MET A 333 21.36 11.07 -7.09
CA MET A 333 21.40 9.66 -6.70
C MET A 333 22.19 8.81 -7.70
N LEU A 334 21.96 9.00 -9.01
CA LEU A 334 22.72 8.29 -10.05
C LEU A 334 24.20 8.64 -10.03
N TYR A 335 24.53 9.91 -9.79
CA TYR A 335 25.90 10.35 -9.66
C TYR A 335 26.61 9.74 -8.44
N GLU A 336 25.95 9.67 -7.28
CA GLU A 336 26.51 9.00 -6.09
C GLU A 336 26.68 7.50 -6.34
N TRP A 337 25.66 6.83 -6.90
CA TRP A 337 25.73 5.40 -7.22
C TRP A 337 26.84 5.05 -8.22
N ASP A 338 27.06 5.88 -9.25
CA ASP A 338 28.16 5.71 -10.20
C ASP A 338 29.52 6.07 -9.59
N LYS A 339 29.57 6.68 -8.42
CA LYS A 339 30.82 6.99 -7.71
C LYS A 339 31.11 6.07 -6.55
N GLU A 340 30.20 5.17 -6.24
CA GLU A 340 30.37 4.20 -5.16
C GLU A 340 31.66 3.41 -5.39
N GLU A 341 32.59 3.51 -4.45
CA GLU A 341 33.87 2.81 -4.49
C GLU A 341 33.67 1.31 -4.23
N GLY A 342 34.39 0.46 -4.96
CA GLY A 342 34.32 -1.00 -4.79
C GLY A 342 34.29 -1.72 -6.13
N TYR A 343 34.08 -3.03 -6.05
CA TYR A 343 33.95 -3.87 -7.23
C TYR A 343 32.61 -3.64 -7.93
N ARG A 344 32.61 -3.84 -9.25
CA ARG A 344 31.42 -3.75 -10.10
C ARG A 344 31.15 -5.08 -10.77
N ILE A 345 29.87 -5.41 -10.94
CA ILE A 345 29.42 -6.51 -11.78
C ILE A 345 28.56 -5.92 -12.89
N ILE A 346 28.88 -6.24 -14.13
CA ILE A 346 28.08 -5.88 -15.30
C ILE A 346 27.66 -7.18 -15.98
N LEU A 347 26.36 -7.42 -16.07
CA LEU A 347 25.80 -8.51 -16.86
C LEU A 347 25.24 -7.94 -18.17
N ASP A 348 25.81 -8.37 -19.29
CA ASP A 348 25.29 -8.19 -20.63
C ASP A 348 24.48 -9.45 -21.04
N ALA A 349 23.17 -9.26 -21.08
CA ALA A 349 22.17 -10.23 -21.48
C ALA A 349 21.44 -9.79 -22.76
N THR A 350 22.01 -8.90 -23.59
CA THR A 350 21.33 -8.38 -24.79
C THR A 350 20.91 -9.50 -25.76
N MET A 351 21.72 -10.55 -25.90
CA MET A 351 21.38 -11.70 -26.75
C MET A 351 20.32 -12.61 -26.12
N TYR A 352 20.23 -12.63 -24.80
CA TYR A 352 19.33 -13.50 -24.03
C TYR A 352 18.73 -12.74 -22.84
N PRO A 353 17.82 -11.79 -23.08
CA PRO A 353 17.29 -10.95 -22.01
C PRO A 353 16.73 -11.77 -20.85
N MET A 354 17.03 -11.33 -19.62
CA MET A 354 16.54 -12.02 -18.42
C MET A 354 15.16 -11.52 -18.04
N ILE A 355 14.28 -12.41 -17.59
CA ILE A 355 12.93 -12.06 -17.13
C ILE A 355 12.94 -11.87 -15.62
N ALA A 356 12.34 -10.79 -15.13
CA ALA A 356 12.12 -10.60 -13.70
C ALA A 356 11.03 -11.57 -13.19
N ILE A 357 11.38 -12.38 -12.20
CA ILE A 357 10.46 -13.35 -11.55
C ILE A 357 10.20 -13.05 -10.08
N GLY A 358 10.87 -12.05 -9.52
CA GLY A 358 10.66 -11.55 -8.16
C GLY A 358 11.35 -10.21 -7.99
N PHE A 359 10.70 -9.26 -7.34
CA PHE A 359 11.25 -7.94 -7.03
C PHE A 359 10.39 -7.24 -5.99
N ASP A 360 10.97 -6.27 -5.30
CA ASP A 360 10.26 -5.43 -4.34
C ASP A 360 9.70 -4.17 -5.00
N LEU A 361 8.37 -4.10 -5.15
CA LEU A 361 7.65 -3.00 -5.78
C LEU A 361 7.89 -1.64 -5.10
N TYR A 362 8.17 -1.63 -3.80
CA TYR A 362 8.32 -0.40 -3.01
C TYR A 362 9.73 0.19 -3.07
N ASN A 363 10.68 -0.58 -3.57
CA ASN A 363 12.11 -0.32 -3.57
C ASN A 363 12.66 -0.21 -5.01
N ILE A 364 11.84 0.39 -5.88
CA ILE A 364 12.16 0.68 -7.28
C ILE A 364 12.04 2.17 -7.57
N ARG A 365 13.00 2.71 -8.33
CA ARG A 365 13.00 4.10 -8.81
C ARG A 365 13.07 4.10 -10.33
N HIS A 366 12.19 4.88 -10.93
CA HIS A 366 12.13 5.06 -12.38
C HIS A 366 13.20 6.03 -12.87
N LEU A 367 13.89 5.62 -13.92
CA LEU A 367 14.85 6.45 -14.61
C LEU A 367 14.36 6.75 -16.04
N GLU A 368 15.17 7.47 -16.82
CA GLU A 368 14.88 7.72 -18.24
C GLU A 368 15.12 6.45 -19.06
N ASP A 369 14.46 6.38 -20.23
CA ASP A 369 14.53 5.24 -21.15
C ASP A 369 14.13 3.89 -20.52
N ASN A 370 13.12 3.92 -19.64
CA ASN A 370 12.59 2.73 -18.94
C ASN A 370 13.63 1.96 -18.11
N LYS A 371 14.77 2.58 -17.75
CA LYS A 371 15.70 1.98 -16.80
C LYS A 371 15.09 1.99 -15.40
N LEU A 372 15.38 0.96 -14.63
CA LEU A 372 14.96 0.87 -13.23
C LEU A 372 16.18 0.76 -12.33
N PHE A 373 16.12 1.49 -11.22
CA PHE A 373 17.04 1.38 -10.10
C PHE A 373 16.34 0.64 -8.96
N HIS A 374 16.94 -0.45 -8.49
CA HIS A 374 16.43 -1.27 -7.39
C HIS A 374 17.37 -1.14 -6.20
N ASP A 375 16.85 -1.00 -4.99
CA ASP A 375 17.66 -0.84 -3.76
C ASP A 375 17.42 -1.93 -2.70
N HIS A 376 16.58 -2.93 -2.99
CA HIS A 376 16.30 -4.03 -2.06
C HIS A 376 16.42 -5.40 -2.72
N TRP A 377 15.39 -5.91 -3.40
CA TRP A 377 15.38 -7.29 -3.91
C TRP A 377 15.04 -7.37 -5.40
N LEU A 378 15.77 -8.21 -6.13
CA LEU A 378 15.54 -8.53 -7.53
C LEU A 378 15.96 -9.97 -7.84
N LYS A 379 15.11 -10.70 -8.56
CA LYS A 379 15.36 -12.05 -9.05
C LYS A 379 15.05 -12.16 -10.53
N LEU A 380 16.05 -12.54 -11.31
CA LEU A 380 16.00 -12.65 -12.77
C LEU A 380 16.26 -14.09 -13.22
N THR A 381 15.62 -14.53 -14.30
CA THR A 381 15.90 -15.85 -14.90
C THR A 381 15.73 -15.86 -16.41
N ASN A 382 16.41 -16.78 -17.07
CA ASN A 382 16.18 -17.20 -18.45
C ASN A 382 16.68 -18.65 -18.62
N ASN A 383 16.73 -19.15 -19.85
CA ASN A 383 17.28 -20.49 -20.15
C ASN A 383 18.79 -20.62 -19.91
N HIS A 384 19.50 -19.51 -19.65
CA HIS A 384 20.94 -19.46 -19.40
C HIS A 384 21.28 -19.28 -17.92
N GLY A 385 20.32 -19.09 -17.02
CA GLY A 385 20.63 -18.97 -15.60
C GLY A 385 19.63 -18.22 -14.75
N VAL A 386 20.09 -17.91 -13.54
CA VAL A 386 19.37 -17.15 -12.52
C VAL A 386 20.32 -16.14 -11.86
N VAL A 387 19.78 -14.96 -11.57
CA VAL A 387 20.43 -13.93 -10.76
C VAL A 387 19.49 -13.58 -9.62
N GLU A 388 20.00 -13.53 -8.40
CA GLU A 388 19.24 -13.13 -7.22
C GLU A 388 20.08 -12.15 -6.39
N ILE A 389 19.49 -11.00 -6.10
CA ILE A 389 20.13 -9.87 -5.45
C ILE A 389 19.23 -9.39 -4.32
N GLN A 390 19.84 -9.15 -3.16
CA GLN A 390 19.19 -8.70 -1.94
C GLN A 390 20.06 -7.66 -1.23
N ASP A 391 19.44 -6.57 -0.78
CA ASP A 391 20.07 -5.48 -0.03
C ASP A 391 21.27 -4.83 -0.74
N GLN A 392 21.29 -4.84 -2.07
CA GLN A 392 22.36 -4.28 -2.90
C GLN A 392 21.80 -3.38 -4.00
N PRO A 393 22.18 -2.09 -4.08
CA PRO A 393 21.76 -1.20 -5.16
C PRO A 393 22.19 -1.68 -6.54
N MET A 394 21.25 -1.66 -7.49
CA MET A 394 21.45 -2.18 -8.84
C MET A 394 20.62 -1.43 -9.87
N MET A 395 21.12 -1.39 -11.10
CA MET A 395 20.44 -0.77 -12.24
C MET A 395 20.15 -1.81 -13.32
N THR A 396 18.99 -1.70 -13.94
CA THR A 396 18.53 -2.60 -15.01
C THR A 396 18.15 -1.80 -16.25
N TRP A 397 18.47 -2.35 -17.42
CA TRP A 397 18.08 -1.81 -18.72
C TRP A 397 17.16 -2.81 -19.41
N PRO A 398 16.03 -2.35 -19.94
CA PRO A 398 15.10 -3.24 -20.62
C PRO A 398 15.55 -3.54 -22.04
N ALA A 399 15.24 -4.75 -22.49
CA ALA A 399 15.40 -5.19 -23.88
C ALA A 399 14.28 -4.67 -24.81
N GLY A 400 13.29 -3.94 -24.27
CA GLY A 400 12.12 -3.47 -25.01
C GLY A 400 11.34 -2.41 -24.26
N ASP A 401 10.08 -2.21 -24.66
CA ASP A 401 9.26 -1.11 -24.14
C ASP A 401 8.89 -1.26 -22.66
N HIS A 402 8.74 -2.48 -22.14
CA HIS A 402 8.43 -2.68 -20.72
C HIS A 402 9.72 -2.88 -19.91
N PRO A 403 9.92 -2.12 -18.81
CA PRO A 403 11.14 -2.17 -18.00
C PRO A 403 11.51 -3.54 -17.39
N LEU A 404 10.62 -4.54 -17.47
CA LEU A 404 10.72 -5.81 -16.73
C LEU A 404 10.27 -7.00 -17.60
N TYR A 405 9.13 -6.87 -18.30
CA TYR A 405 8.48 -8.01 -18.97
C TYR A 405 8.93 -8.27 -20.40
N THR A 406 9.51 -7.28 -21.08
CA THR A 406 10.19 -7.52 -22.36
C THR A 406 11.60 -8.10 -22.18
N GLY A 407 11.98 -8.36 -20.94
CA GLY A 407 13.30 -8.80 -20.54
C GLY A 407 14.25 -7.65 -20.23
N ILE A 408 15.29 -7.98 -19.48
CA ILE A 408 16.37 -7.12 -19.04
C ILE A 408 17.62 -7.52 -19.82
N GLU A 409 18.11 -6.62 -20.65
CA GLU A 409 19.31 -6.84 -21.47
C GLU A 409 20.60 -6.49 -20.75
N ARG A 410 20.53 -5.67 -19.70
CA ARG A 410 21.71 -5.31 -18.91
C ARG A 410 21.34 -5.15 -17.44
N LEU A 411 22.23 -5.61 -16.59
CA LEU A 411 22.17 -5.41 -15.15
C LEU A 411 23.54 -4.91 -14.69
N GLU A 412 23.55 -3.91 -13.82
CA GLU A 412 24.76 -3.39 -13.19
C GLU A 412 24.63 -3.31 -11.68
N ILE A 413 25.70 -3.71 -11.00
CA ILE A 413 25.88 -3.65 -9.56
C ILE A 413 27.20 -2.91 -9.28
N THR A 414 27.18 -1.97 -8.35
CA THR A 414 28.37 -1.19 -7.95
C THR A 414 28.55 -1.23 -6.42
N GLY A 415 29.71 -0.77 -5.93
CA GLY A 415 29.93 -0.59 -4.49
C GLY A 415 30.22 -1.87 -3.70
N LEU A 416 30.62 -2.97 -4.35
CA LEU A 416 30.92 -4.22 -3.64
C LEU A 416 32.25 -4.07 -2.89
N SER A 417 32.24 -4.25 -1.57
CA SER A 417 33.45 -4.04 -0.74
C SER A 417 34.56 -5.06 -0.97
N TYR A 418 34.23 -6.22 -1.54
CA TYR A 418 35.15 -7.34 -1.79
C TYR A 418 34.94 -7.89 -3.20
N PRO A 419 35.97 -8.49 -3.81
CA PRO A 419 35.81 -9.17 -5.08
C PRO A 419 34.78 -10.31 -4.92
N PRO A 420 33.83 -10.46 -5.85
CA PRO A 420 32.96 -11.62 -5.91
C PRO A 420 33.74 -12.93 -5.96
N GLU A 421 33.26 -13.96 -5.26
CA GLU A 421 33.80 -15.30 -5.35
C GLU A 421 33.38 -15.93 -6.68
N LEU A 422 34.36 -16.41 -7.44
CA LEU A 422 34.20 -16.99 -8.76
C LEU A 422 34.43 -18.50 -8.73
N GLU A 423 33.48 -19.26 -9.28
CA GLU A 423 33.58 -20.70 -9.51
C GLU A 423 33.17 -21.04 -10.95
N GLU A 424 34.13 -21.52 -11.74
CA GLU A 424 33.91 -22.02 -13.12
C GLU A 424 33.98 -23.54 -13.16
N LYS A 425 32.94 -24.18 -13.70
CA LYS A 425 32.86 -25.65 -13.86
C LYS A 425 32.24 -26.01 -15.21
N GLY A 426 33.09 -26.31 -16.18
CA GLY A 426 32.66 -26.54 -17.56
C GLY A 426 32.01 -25.28 -18.12
N ASP A 427 30.78 -25.40 -18.62
CA ASP A 427 30.03 -24.26 -19.15
C ASP A 427 29.29 -23.45 -18.07
N SER A 428 29.39 -23.87 -16.79
CA SER A 428 28.74 -23.20 -15.66
C SER A 428 29.66 -22.14 -15.06
N LEU A 429 29.11 -20.93 -14.92
CA LEU A 429 29.70 -19.81 -14.21
C LEU A 429 28.87 -19.53 -12.95
N ILE A 430 29.54 -19.43 -11.82
CA ILE A 430 28.91 -19.07 -10.55
C ILE A 430 29.69 -17.91 -9.93
N LEU A 431 28.97 -16.82 -9.66
CA LEU A 431 29.47 -15.64 -8.95
C LEU A 431 28.70 -15.46 -7.64
N ARG A 432 29.41 -15.21 -6.53
CA ARG A 432 28.82 -14.92 -5.21
C ARG A 432 29.39 -13.64 -4.65
N TRP A 433 28.54 -12.83 -4.04
CA TRP A 433 28.97 -11.64 -3.29
C TRP A 433 28.05 -11.44 -2.09
N THR A 434 28.43 -10.54 -1.20
CA THR A 434 27.55 -10.13 -0.10
C THR A 434 26.29 -9.51 -0.68
N GLY A 435 25.13 -10.12 -0.43
CA GLY A 435 23.84 -9.65 -0.95
C GLY A 435 23.48 -10.19 -2.33
N GLY A 436 24.18 -11.20 -2.88
CA GLY A 436 23.68 -11.80 -4.12
C GLY A 436 24.47 -12.97 -4.68
N GLU A 437 23.86 -13.57 -5.69
CA GLU A 437 24.39 -14.71 -6.41
C GLU A 437 23.94 -14.68 -7.88
N MET A 438 24.84 -15.10 -8.77
CA MET A 438 24.57 -15.30 -10.18
C MET A 438 25.04 -16.70 -10.58
N ARG A 439 24.14 -17.52 -11.12
CA ARG A 439 24.42 -18.86 -11.66
C ARG A 439 24.04 -18.88 -13.13
N LEU A 440 25.04 -18.96 -14.00
CA LEU A 440 24.86 -18.89 -15.44
C LEU A 440 25.47 -20.11 -16.13
N ILE A 441 25.01 -20.35 -17.36
CA ILE A 441 25.60 -21.28 -18.31
C ILE A 441 25.90 -20.56 -19.64
N ASN A 442 26.98 -20.95 -20.30
CA ASN A 442 27.46 -20.34 -21.55
C ASN A 442 27.67 -18.82 -21.40
N ALA A 443 28.45 -18.43 -20.39
CA ALA A 443 28.78 -17.03 -20.12
C ALA A 443 30.29 -16.81 -20.26
N LEU A 444 30.67 -15.69 -20.89
CA LEU A 444 32.05 -15.21 -20.88
C LEU A 444 32.26 -14.23 -19.74
N LEU A 445 33.37 -14.39 -19.02
CA LEU A 445 33.78 -13.51 -17.95
C LEU A 445 35.06 -12.74 -18.35
N GLU A 446 35.05 -11.43 -18.13
CA GLU A 446 36.20 -10.55 -18.26
C GLU A 446 36.35 -9.73 -16.98
N GLU A 447 37.53 -9.75 -16.36
CA GLU A 447 37.85 -8.94 -15.19
C GLU A 447 38.87 -7.85 -15.56
N MET A 448 38.52 -6.59 -15.31
CA MET A 448 39.40 -5.45 -15.55
C MET A 448 39.17 -4.37 -14.50
N ASP A 449 40.24 -3.95 -13.82
CA ASP A 449 40.26 -2.82 -12.87
C ASP A 449 39.12 -2.85 -11.83
N GLY A 450 38.83 -4.02 -11.26
CA GLY A 450 37.76 -4.20 -10.27
C GLY A 450 36.35 -4.30 -10.85
N THR A 451 36.21 -4.33 -12.17
CA THR A 451 34.95 -4.60 -12.88
C THR A 451 34.94 -6.02 -13.41
N ILE A 452 33.93 -6.80 -13.02
CA ILE A 452 33.64 -8.13 -13.56
C ILE A 452 32.52 -7.97 -14.60
N SER A 453 32.87 -8.13 -15.86
CA SER A 453 31.92 -8.12 -16.98
C SER A 453 31.57 -9.55 -17.36
N VAL A 454 30.27 -9.84 -17.39
CA VAL A 454 29.72 -11.15 -17.72
C VAL A 454 28.83 -11.01 -18.94
N LYS A 455 29.06 -11.79 -19.98
CA LYS A 455 28.27 -11.75 -21.21
C LYS A 455 27.66 -13.11 -21.50
N LEU A 456 26.34 -13.15 -21.72
CA LEU A 456 25.65 -14.37 -22.15
C LEU A 456 25.89 -14.64 -23.63
N GLU A 457 26.35 -15.85 -23.96
CA GLU A 457 26.66 -16.27 -25.32
C GLU A 457 25.89 -17.52 -25.76
N MET A 458 25.87 -17.74 -27.08
CA MET A 458 25.40 -19.00 -27.66
C MET A 458 26.33 -20.13 -27.20
N PRO A 459 25.81 -21.34 -26.94
CA PRO A 459 26.68 -22.51 -26.80
C PRO A 459 27.52 -22.67 -28.08
N VAL A 460 28.83 -22.84 -27.93
CA VAL A 460 29.69 -23.21 -29.07
C VAL A 460 29.28 -24.62 -29.49
N GLN A 461 28.61 -24.75 -30.65
CA GLN A 461 28.16 -26.03 -31.20
C GLN A 461 29.31 -26.95 -31.59
#